data_AF-A0A259R0P2-F1
#
_entry.id   AF-A0A259R0P2-F1
#
_cell.length_a   1.000
_cell.length_b   1.000
_cell.length_c   1.000
_cell.angle_alpha   90.00
_cell.angle_beta   90.00
_cell.angle_gamma   90.00
#
_symmetry.space_group_name_H-M   'P 1'
#
loop_
_entity.id
_entity.type
_entity.pdbx_description
1 polymer ?
#
loop_
_entity_poly.entity_id
_entity_poly.type
_entity_poly.pdbx_seq_one_letter_code
_entity_poly.pdbx_strand_id
1 'polypeptide(L)' 'WRFDRIWAAAGHPHAVFPLRPDDLPRWLGVAPSPVTRAPQ' A
#
# COMPACT_ATOMS: atom_id res chain seq x y z
N TRP A 1 10.67 -2.54 2.17
CA TRP A 1 9.66 -1.51 2.46
C TRP A 1 10.08 -0.70 3.68
N ARG A 2 9.64 0.57 3.82
CA ARG A 2 9.94 1.40 5.03
C ARG A 2 9.19 0.94 6.28
N PHE A 3 8.06 0.27 6.09
CA PHE A 3 7.15 -0.16 7.15
C PHE A 3 6.86 -1.65 7.01
N ASP A 4 6.72 -2.35 8.12
CA ASP A 4 6.34 -3.77 8.12
C ASP A 4 4.83 -3.99 7.94
N ARG A 5 4.02 -2.97 8.26
CA ARG A 5 2.56 -2.97 8.13
C ARG A 5 2.07 -1.63 7.59
N ILE A 6 1.09 -1.68 6.69
CA ILE A 6 0.37 -0.52 6.14
C ILE A 6 -1.14 -0.75 6.25
N TRP A 7 -1.93 0.29 5.96
CA TRP A 7 -3.39 0.25 5.93
C TRP A 7 -3.88 0.66 4.54
N ALA A 8 -4.66 -0.20 3.89
CA ALA A 8 -5.27 0.07 2.59
C ALA A 8 -6.77 0.34 2.73
N ALA A 9 -7.33 1.15 1.84
CA ALA A 9 -8.77 1.39 1.78
C ALA A 9 -9.52 0.11 1.41
N ALA A 10 -10.62 -0.17 2.11
CA ALA A 10 -11.43 -1.38 1.90
C ALA A 10 -12.61 -1.18 0.93
N GLY A 11 -12.62 -0.08 0.16
CA GLY A 11 -13.67 0.21 -0.82
C GLY A 11 -14.93 0.89 -0.26
N HIS A 12 -14.94 1.29 1.02
CA HIS A 12 -16.02 2.08 1.63
C HIS A 12 -15.46 3.29 2.39
N PRO A 13 -16.20 4.41 2.46
CA PRO A 13 -15.84 5.51 3.36
C PRO A 13 -15.68 4.98 4.78
N HIS A 14 -14.54 5.30 5.41
CA HIS A 14 -14.18 4.90 6.78
C HIS A 14 -13.74 3.45 7.01
N ALA A 15 -13.65 2.62 5.96
CA ALA A 15 -13.17 1.25 6.09
C ALA A 15 -11.73 1.09 5.57
N VAL A 16 -10.86 0.55 6.42
CA VAL A 16 -9.47 0.20 6.09
C VAL A 16 -9.11 -1.17 6.65
N PHE A 17 -8.13 -1.84 6.05
CA PHE A 17 -7.61 -3.11 6.56
C PHE A 17 -6.07 -3.12 6.61
N PRO A 18 -5.48 -3.80 7.60
CA PRO A 18 -4.03 -3.90 7.72
C PRO A 18 -3.48 -5.03 6.84
N LEU A 19 -2.30 -4.83 6.27
CA LEU A 19 -1.58 -5.83 5.46
C LEU A 19 -0.06 -5.59 5.48
N ARG A 20 0.73 -6.59 5.07
CA ARG A 20 2.15 -6.39 4.79
C ARG A 20 2.28 -5.74 3.41
N PRO A 21 3.21 -4.79 3.19
CA PRO A 21 3.37 -4.19 1.87
C PRO A 21 3.66 -5.20 0.73
N ASP A 22 4.33 -6.30 1.03
CA ASP A 22 4.63 -7.38 0.07
C ASP A 22 3.39 -8.14 -0.42
N ASP A 23 2.26 -8.04 0.29
CA ASP A 23 1.02 -8.70 -0.13
C ASP A 23 0.44 -8.03 -1.40
N LEU A 24 0.63 -6.72 -1.57
CA LEU A 24 0.09 -5.99 -2.72
C LEU A 24 0.66 -6.45 -4.07
N PRO A 25 1.99 -6.51 -4.29
CA PRO A 25 2.55 -7.06 -5.52
C PRO A 25 2.13 -8.50 -5.80
N ARG A 26 1.99 -9.32 -4.74
CA ARG A 26 1.56 -10.72 -4.86
C ARG A 26 0.11 -10.84 -5.34
N TRP A 27 -0.77 -9.97 -4.85
CA TRP A 27 -2.19 -9.97 -5.23
C TRP A 27 -2.43 -9.36 -6.61
N LEU A 28 -1.70 -8.29 -6.93
CA LEU A 28 -1.93 -7.50 -8.14
C LEU A 28 -1.06 -7.97 -9.33
N GLY A 29 -0.05 -8.79 -9.10
CA GLY A 29 0.86 -9.27 -10.14
C GLY A 29 1.74 -8.17 -10.74
N VAL A 30 1.99 -7.08 -10.01
CA VAL A 30 2.70 -5.90 -10.49
C VAL A 30 3.81 -5.48 -9.53
N ALA A 31 4.95 -5.04 -10.08
CA ALA A 31 6.07 -4.57 -9.29
C ALA A 31 5.83 -3.15 -8.72
N PRO A 32 6.32 -2.85 -7.51
CA PRO A 32 6.29 -1.49 -6.98
C PRO A 32 7.18 -0.54 -7.78
N SER A 33 6.82 0.75 -7.82
CA SER A 33 7.65 1.82 -8.40
C SER A 33 7.67 3.05 -7.50
N PRO A 34 8.77 3.83 -7.43
CA PRO A 34 8.82 5.08 -6.68
C PRO A 34 7.88 6.15 -7.28
N VAL A 35 6.95 6.68 -6.48
CA VAL A 35 5.98 7.71 -6.92
C VAL A 35 5.90 8.93 -6.00
N THR A 36 6.73 9.01 -4.97
CA THR A 36 6.72 10.12 -4.00
C THR A 36 7.47 11.34 -4.53
N ARG A 37 6.86 12.52 -4.46
CA ARG A 37 7.51 13.82 -4.72
C ARG A 37 7.97 14.44 -3.40
N ALA A 38 9.13 15.10 -3.39
CA ALA A 38 9.55 15.89 -2.24
C ALA A 38 8.54 17.04 -1.97
N PRO A 39 8.27 17.38 -0.70
CA PRO A 39 7.46 18.55 -0.38
C PRO A 39 8.05 19.81 -1.03
N GLN A 40 7.16 20.71 -1.48
CA GLN A 40 7.52 22.03 -2.01
C GLN A 40 7.72 23.02 -0.86
#